data_AF-A0A966J3U4-F1
#
_entry.id   AF-A0A966J3U4-F1
#
_cell.length_a   1.000
_cell.length_b   1.000
_cell.length_c   1.000
_cell.angle_alpha   90.00
_cell.angle_beta   90.00
_cell.angle_gamma   90.00
#
_symmetry.space_group_name_H-M   'P 1'
#
loop_
_entity.id
_entity.type
_entity.pdbx_description
1 polymer ?
#
loop_
_entity_poly.entity_id
_entity_poly.type
_entity_poly.pdbx_seq_one_letter_code
_entity_poly.pdbx_strand_id
1 'polypeptide(L)' 'WAGVPDGSHFYFVHSYYAKPSDARHTAGETDYGGRFTSALARDNIFATQFHPEKSADCGLALYRNFLAWKP' A
#
# COMPACT_ATOMS: atom_id res chain seq x y z
N TRP A 1 6.78 2.55 6.65
CA TRP A 1 6.86 1.10 6.88
C TRP A 1 8.31 0.67 6.73
N ALA A 2 8.88 -0.08 7.68
CA ALA A 2 10.32 -0.34 7.73
C ALA A 2 10.77 -1.37 6.66
N GLY A 3 11.94 -1.16 6.04
CA GLY A 3 12.45 -2.09 5.02
C GLY A 3 11.68 -2.11 3.70
N VAL A 4 10.81 -1.12 3.46
CA VAL A 4 10.13 -0.89 2.18
C VAL A 4 10.46 0.54 1.72
N PRO A 5 11.54 0.73 0.94
CA PRO A 5 11.91 2.04 0.41
C PRO A 5 10.86 2.64 -0.54
N ASP A 6 10.80 3.96 -0.65
CA ASP A 6 10.02 4.62 -1.69
C ASP A 6 10.48 4.18 -3.09
N GLY A 7 9.51 4.01 -4.00
CA GLY A 7 9.77 3.47 -5.34
C GLY A 7 9.92 1.94 -5.42
N SER A 8 9.76 1.22 -4.31
CA SER A 8 9.73 -0.25 -4.33
C SER A 8 8.58 -0.78 -5.19
N HIS A 9 8.83 -1.90 -5.88
CA HIS A 9 7.84 -2.53 -6.74
C HIS A 9 6.91 -3.47 -5.95
N PHE A 10 5.62 -3.34 -6.23
CA PHE A 10 4.57 -4.25 -5.76
C PHE A 10 3.74 -4.72 -6.95
N TYR A 11 3.11 -5.89 -6.81
CA TYR A 11 2.29 -6.50 -7.86
C TYR A 11 0.85 -5.97 -7.86
N PHE A 12 0.41 -5.43 -8.99
CA PHE A 12 -0.95 -4.93 -9.22
C PHE A 12 -1.62 -5.68 -10.38
N VAL A 13 -2.94 -5.91 -10.31
CA VAL A 13 -3.74 -6.50 -11.39
C VAL A 13 -5.19 -5.99 -11.33
N HIS A 14 -5.37 -4.68 -11.54
CA HIS A 14 -6.66 -4.01 -11.34
C HIS A 14 -6.95 -3.00 -12.45
N SER A 15 -8.21 -2.93 -12.90
CA SER A 15 -8.67 -1.92 -13.86
C SER A 15 -9.20 -0.65 -13.20
N TYR A 16 -9.53 -0.72 -11.91
CA TYR A 16 -10.07 0.38 -11.13
C TYR A 16 -9.23 0.58 -9.86
N TYR A 17 -9.29 1.79 -9.32
CA TYR A 17 -8.66 2.12 -8.05
C TYR A 17 -9.64 2.92 -7.17
N ALA A 18 -9.44 2.85 -5.86
CA ALA A 18 -10.20 3.65 -4.92
C ALA A 18 -9.66 5.10 -4.92
N LYS A 19 -10.57 6.08 -5.04
CA LYS A 19 -10.27 7.49 -4.75
C LYS A 19 -10.85 7.85 -3.39
N PRO A 20 -10.03 7.95 -2.32
CA PRO A 20 -10.53 8.34 -1.01
C PRO A 20 -11.22 9.70 -1.07
N SER A 21 -12.32 9.86 -0.34
CA SER A 21 -13.00 11.16 -0.20
C SER A 21 -12.18 12.15 0.62
N ASP A 22 -11.27 11.65 1.47
CA ASP A 22 -10.32 12.42 2.26
C ASP A 22 -8.90 11.91 1.99
N ALA A 23 -8.06 12.79 1.43
CA ALA A 23 -6.70 12.48 1.02
C ALA A 23 -5.77 12.15 2.21
N ARG A 24 -6.13 12.55 3.44
CA ARG A 24 -5.33 12.25 4.64
C ARG A 24 -5.23 10.76 4.94
N HIS A 25 -6.14 9.94 4.40
CA HIS A 25 -6.09 8.49 4.56
C HIS A 25 -5.13 7.80 3.57
N THR A 26 -4.62 8.51 2.56
CA THR A 26 -3.63 7.94 1.63
C THR A 26 -2.31 7.73 2.37
N ALA A 27 -1.90 6.47 2.51
CA ALA A 27 -0.63 6.08 3.12
C ALA A 27 0.48 5.82 2.08
N GLY A 28 0.10 5.57 0.83
CA GLY A 28 1.00 5.39 -0.29
C GLY A 28 0.32 5.64 -1.62
N GLU A 29 1.07 6.21 -2.56
CA GLU A 29 0.62 6.49 -3.91
C GLU A 29 1.43 5.69 -4.92
N THR A 30 0.82 5.39 -6.07
CA THR A 30 1.49 4.80 -7.22
C THR A 30 1.11 5.60 -8.46
N ASP A 31 2.08 5.78 -9.37
CA ASP A 31 1.85 6.41 -10.66
C ASP A 31 1.72 5.35 -11.75
N TYR A 32 0.56 5.32 -12.40
CA TYR A 32 0.28 4.48 -13.57
C TYR A 32 -0.65 5.25 -14.52
N GLY A 33 -0.06 6.08 -15.38
CA GLY A 33 -0.83 7.00 -16.23
C GLY A 33 -1.54 8.10 -15.42
N GLY A 34 -1.08 8.35 -14.20
CA GLY A 34 -1.74 9.16 -13.19
C GLY A 34 -1.53 8.58 -11.79
N ARG A 35 -1.49 9.45 -10.78
CA ARG A 35 -1.33 9.05 -9.38
C ARG A 35 -2.64 8.58 -8.78
N PHE A 36 -2.57 7.49 -8.02
CA PHE A 36 -3.69 6.98 -7.25
C PHE A 36 -3.24 6.42 -5.89
N THR A 37 -4.18 6.36 -4.93
CA THR A 37 -3.96 5.74 -3.62
C THR A 37 -3.78 4.23 -3.78
N SER A 38 -2.56 3.73 -3.58
CA SER A 38 -2.25 2.31 -3.65
C SER A 38 -2.15 1.66 -2.26
N ALA A 39 -1.98 2.46 -1.21
CA ALA A 39 -2.12 2.04 0.18
C ALA A 39 -2.89 3.09 0.98
N LEU A 40 -3.79 2.65 1.85
CA LEU A 40 -4.62 3.47 2.72
C LEU A 40 -4.41 3.08 4.18
N ALA A 41 -4.38 4.06 5.06
CA ALA A 41 -4.38 3.85 6.50
C ALA A 41 -5.36 4.81 7.19
N ARG A 42 -6.15 4.30 8.13
CA ARG A 42 -7.03 5.09 8.98
C ARG A 42 -7.28 4.34 10.28
N ASP A 43 -7.00 4.98 11.41
CA ASP A 43 -7.18 4.37 12.74
C ASP A 43 -6.49 2.99 12.78
N ASN A 44 -7.24 1.92 13.01
CA ASN A 44 -6.75 0.54 13.01
C ASN A 44 -6.87 -0.19 11.65
N ILE A 45 -7.22 0.52 10.58
CA ILE A 45 -7.41 -0.01 9.23
C ILE A 45 -6.16 0.26 8.40
N PHE A 46 -5.65 -0.79 7.76
CA PHE A 46 -4.64 -0.70 6.71
C PHE A 46 -5.11 -1.53 5.51
N ALA A 47 -5.06 -0.94 4.31
CA ALA A 47 -5.48 -1.59 3.08
C ALA A 47 -4.48 -1.31 1.96
N THR A 48 -4.25 -2.29 1.10
CA THR A 48 -3.40 -2.16 -0.08
C THR A 48 -4.19 -2.53 -1.32
N GLN A 49 -3.99 -1.77 -2.40
CA GLN A 49 -4.52 -2.12 -3.71
C GLN A 49 -3.64 -3.18 -4.37
N PHE A 50 -2.32 -3.17 -4.12
CA PHE A 50 -1.43 -4.24 -4.58
C PHE A 50 -1.58 -5.51 -3.73
N HIS A 51 -1.03 -6.61 -4.25
CA HIS A 51 -0.98 -7.92 -3.62
C HIS A 51 0.35 -8.13 -2.90
N PRO A 52 0.46 -7.94 -1.57
CA PRO A 52 1.72 -8.11 -0.87
C PRO A 52 2.23 -9.56 -0.98
N GLU A 53 1.34 -10.54 -1.01
CA GLU A 53 1.67 -11.96 -1.18
C GLU A 53 2.32 -12.31 -2.52
N LYS A 54 2.16 -11.44 -3.54
CA LYS A 54 2.77 -11.58 -4.87
C LYS A 54 3.93 -10.61 -5.11
N SER A 55 4.37 -9.90 -4.07
CA SER A 55 5.35 -8.80 -4.17
C SER A 55 6.73 -9.13 -3.57
N ALA A 56 7.09 -10.42 -3.54
CA ALA A 56 8.39 -10.92 -3.08
C ALA A 56 8.82 -10.33 -1.71
N ASP A 57 10.09 -9.98 -1.55
CA ASP A 57 10.67 -9.53 -0.28
C ASP A 57 10.01 -8.24 0.25
N CYS A 58 9.64 -7.32 -0.64
CA CYS A 58 8.94 -6.09 -0.24
C CYS A 58 7.54 -6.40 0.32
N GLY A 59 6.83 -7.35 -0.29
CA GLY A 59 5.57 -7.87 0.20
C GLY A 59 5.67 -8.52 1.58
N LEU A 60 6.68 -9.38 1.77
CA LEU A 60 6.95 -10.01 3.07
C LEU A 60 7.35 -9.00 4.14
N ALA A 61 8.16 -8.00 3.80
CA ALA A 61 8.52 -6.90 4.72
C ALA A 61 7.27 -6.13 5.15
N LEU A 62 6.36 -5.85 4.21
CA LEU A 62 5.08 -5.22 4.52
C LEU A 62 4.25 -6.09 5.47
N TYR A 63 4.10 -7.40 5.26
CA TYR A 63 3.38 -8.23 6.24
C TYR A 63 4.00 -8.23 7.63
N ARG A 64 5.34 -8.31 7.75
CA ARG A 64 6.03 -8.26 9.04
C ARG A 64 5.73 -6.97 9.80
N ASN A 65 5.78 -5.84 9.09
CA ASN A 65 5.44 -4.56 9.67
C ASN A 65 3.97 -4.50 10.13
N PHE A 66 3.04 -5.14 9.41
CA PHE A 66 1.61 -5.12 9.76
C PHE A 66 1.34 -5.91 11.02
N LEU A 67 1.98 -7.08 11.15
CA LEU A 67 1.91 -7.90 12.35
C LEU A 67 2.52 -7.21 13.58
N ALA A 68 3.50 -6.33 13.38
CA ALA A 68 4.14 -5.55 14.45
C ALA A 68 3.46 -4.18 14.70
N TRP A 69 2.48 -3.80 13.88
CA TRP A 69 1.88 -2.48 13.94
C TRP A 69 0.96 -2.35 15.17
N LYS A 70 1.11 -1.23 15.87
CA LYS A 70 0.29 -0.84 17.02
C LYS A 70 -0.37 0.51 16.69
N PRO A 71 -1.51 0.50 15.99
CA PRO A 71 -2.26 1.71 15.63
C PRO A 71 -2.74 2.51 16.84
#